data_AF-A0AAW6TZG8-F1
#
_entry.id   AF-A0AAW6TZG8-F1
#
_cell.length_a   1.000
_cell.length_b   1.000
_cell.length_c   1.000
_cell.angle_alpha   90.00
_cell.angle_beta   90.00
_cell.angle_gamma   90.00
#
_symmetry.space_group_name_H-M   'P 1'
#
loop_
_entity.id
_entity.type
_entity.pdbx_description
1 polymer ?
#
loop_
_entity_poly.entity_id
_entity_poly.type
_entity_poly.pdbx_seq_one_letter_code
_entity_poly.pdbx_strand_id
1 'polypeptide(L)'
;MSDKPSSVDRHDFVKEMYRAYWANMARSMEGTWKVIAPVTVVGTIIAAVHRDYLPPSLGITLALAVVFWGLNVIIDLNAWHRRNLFFLSKAERFFLQDDDYGRLLPTAYKAPKRSWIEFYIIHAIAFLGLLLLCVLYGAFYKLTGSIEDWLLPLFTFILGALLTFINFRKQEASAAKHFKELFQEPAIPPLL
;
A
#
# COMPACT_ATOMS: atom_id res chain seq x y z
N MET A 1 0.52 44.59 -3.38
CA MET A 1 -0.73 44.18 -4.04
C MET A 1 -0.71 42.67 -4.14
N SER A 2 -1.75 41.99 -3.65
CA SER A 2 -1.84 40.54 -3.69
C SER A 2 -2.36 40.13 -5.06
N ASP A 3 -1.46 39.68 -5.94
CA ASP A 3 -1.84 39.03 -7.21
C ASP A 3 -2.47 37.67 -6.87
N LYS A 4 -3.77 37.69 -6.57
CA LYS A 4 -4.54 36.45 -6.51
C LYS A 4 -4.67 35.92 -7.94
N PRO A 5 -4.42 34.62 -8.17
CA PRO A 5 -4.56 34.02 -9.49
C PRO A 5 -5.98 34.21 -10.03
N SER A 6 -6.11 34.41 -11.34
CA SER A 6 -7.43 34.55 -11.96
C SER A 6 -8.23 33.24 -11.85
N SER A 7 -9.55 33.31 -12.06
CA SER A 7 -10.40 32.10 -12.06
C SER A 7 -9.98 31.09 -13.13
N VAL A 8 -9.47 31.57 -14.27
CA VAL A 8 -8.94 30.75 -15.36
C VAL A 8 -7.67 30.03 -14.90
N ASP A 9 -6.72 30.75 -14.29
CA ASP A 9 -5.47 30.16 -13.77
C ASP A 9 -5.76 29.09 -12.70
N ARG A 10 -6.76 29.34 -11.85
CA ARG A 10 -7.20 28.37 -10.83
C ARG A 10 -7.79 27.11 -11.44
N HIS A 11 -8.63 27.23 -12.47
CA HIS A 11 -9.22 26.06 -13.13
C HIS A 11 -8.17 25.19 -13.80
N ASP A 12 -7.21 25.80 -14.50
CA ASP A 12 -6.16 25.07 -15.18
C ASP A 12 -5.19 24.42 -14.17
N PHE A 13 -4.87 25.11 -13.08
CA PHE A 13 -4.13 24.50 -11.97
C PHE A 13 -4.82 23.25 -11.41
N VAL A 14 -6.13 23.31 -11.15
CA VAL A 14 -6.86 22.16 -10.61
C VAL A 14 -6.94 21.01 -11.62
N LYS A 15 -7.07 21.29 -12.93
CA LYS A 15 -7.01 20.26 -13.99
C LYS A 15 -5.65 19.59 -14.05
N GLU A 16 -4.56 20.33 -13.98
CA GLU A 16 -3.21 19.76 -13.96
C GLU A 16 -2.97 18.93 -12.70
N MET A 17 -3.45 19.41 -11.56
CA MET A 17 -3.41 18.66 -10.30
C MET A 17 -4.21 17.35 -10.40
N TYR A 18 -5.38 17.37 -11.04
CA TYR A 18 -6.21 16.20 -11.31
C TYR A 18 -5.45 15.16 -12.16
N ARG A 19 -4.82 15.59 -13.25
CA ARG A 19 -3.98 14.74 -14.11
C ARG A 19 -2.83 14.12 -13.34
N ALA A 20 -2.15 14.91 -12.51
CA ALA A 20 -1.04 14.44 -11.68
C ALA A 20 -1.47 13.36 -10.67
N TYR A 21 -2.64 13.51 -10.04
CA TYR A 21 -3.15 12.50 -9.10
C TYR A 21 -3.52 11.19 -9.79
N TRP A 22 -4.14 11.24 -10.97
CA TRP A 22 -4.37 10.04 -11.78
C TRP A 22 -3.08 9.33 -12.15
N ALA A 23 -2.09 10.08 -12.64
CA ALA A 23 -0.78 9.53 -12.96
C ALA A 23 -0.10 8.90 -11.73
N ASN A 24 -0.25 9.50 -10.55
CA ASN A 24 0.26 8.93 -9.30
C ASN A 24 -0.41 7.61 -8.92
N MET A 25 -1.73 7.51 -9.07
CA MET A 25 -2.47 6.27 -8.80
C MET A 25 -2.11 5.16 -9.81
N ALA A 26 -1.93 5.52 -11.08
CA ALA A 26 -1.46 4.58 -12.10
C ALA A 26 -0.06 4.05 -11.73
N ARG A 27 0.86 4.93 -11.33
CA ARG A 27 2.20 4.55 -10.87
C ARG A 27 2.17 3.65 -9.64
N SER A 28 1.26 3.87 -8.68
CA SER A 28 1.18 3.02 -7.51
C SER A 28 0.63 1.62 -7.83
N MET A 29 -0.23 1.47 -8.84
CA MET A 29 -0.67 0.17 -9.34
C MET A 29 0.44 -0.54 -10.14
N GLU A 30 1.16 0.20 -10.99
CA GLU A 30 2.32 -0.34 -11.72
C GLU A 30 3.43 -0.79 -10.76
N GLY A 31 3.64 -0.03 -9.68
CA GLY A 31 4.55 -0.39 -8.60
C GLY A 31 4.24 -1.76 -8.01
N THR A 32 2.96 -2.11 -7.85
CA THR A 32 2.53 -3.42 -7.34
C THR A 32 2.97 -4.58 -8.24
N TRP A 33 2.98 -4.42 -9.56
CA TRP A 33 3.44 -5.48 -10.47
C TRP A 33 4.93 -5.79 -10.29
N LYS A 34 5.73 -4.79 -9.90
CA LYS A 34 7.14 -4.97 -9.56
C LYS A 34 7.32 -5.79 -8.27
N VAL A 35 6.26 -5.89 -7.45
CA VAL A 35 6.22 -6.70 -6.24
C VAL A 35 6.03 -8.21 -6.55
N ILE A 36 5.82 -8.61 -7.81
CA ILE A 36 5.95 -10.04 -8.19
C ILE A 36 7.39 -10.54 -8.08
N ALA A 37 8.39 -9.68 -8.30
CA ALA A 37 9.80 -10.04 -8.19
C ALA A 37 10.19 -10.66 -6.82
N PRO A 38 9.75 -10.12 -5.66
CA PRO A 38 9.90 -10.78 -4.38
C PRO A 38 9.46 -12.26 -4.34
N VAL A 39 8.37 -12.62 -5.04
CA VAL A 39 7.87 -14.01 -5.07
C VAL A 39 8.88 -14.93 -5.77
N THR A 40 9.46 -14.48 -6.88
CA THR A 40 10.48 -15.26 -7.59
C THR A 40 11.76 -15.37 -6.76
N VAL A 41 12.18 -14.29 -6.09
CA VAL A 41 13.33 -14.29 -5.18
C VAL A 41 13.13 -15.30 -4.04
N VAL A 42 11.96 -15.30 -3.40
CA VAL A 42 11.64 -16.28 -2.35
C VAL A 42 11.69 -17.71 -2.90
N GLY A 43 11.10 -17.96 -4.08
CA GLY A 43 11.16 -19.26 -4.74
C GLY A 43 12.60 -19.73 -5.01
N THR A 44 13.46 -18.84 -5.50
CA THR A 44 14.88 -19.12 -5.72
C THR A 44 15.63 -19.43 -4.42
N ILE A 45 15.36 -18.67 -3.34
CA ILE A 45 15.95 -18.93 -2.03
C ILE A 45 15.55 -20.31 -1.51
N ILE A 46 14.26 -20.67 -1.59
CA ILE A 46 13.77 -21.98 -1.16
C ILE A 46 14.39 -23.11 -2.00
N ALA A 47 14.51 -22.92 -3.32
CA ALA A 47 15.19 -23.89 -4.19
C ALA A 47 16.66 -24.06 -3.81
N ALA A 48 17.37 -22.97 -3.49
CA ALA A 48 18.76 -23.00 -3.06
C ALA A 48 18.94 -23.73 -1.70
N VAL A 49 18.02 -23.54 -0.76
CA VAL A 49 17.99 -24.31 0.51
C VAL A 49 17.75 -25.79 0.24
N HIS A 50 16.84 -26.14 -0.68
CA HIS A 50 16.53 -27.54 -0.98
C HIS A 50 17.69 -28.27 -1.68
N ARG A 51 18.49 -27.55 -2.48
CA ARG A 51 19.69 -28.07 -3.15
C ARG A 51 20.96 -27.97 -2.29
N ASP A 52 20.80 -27.65 -1.01
CA ASP A 52 21.89 -27.48 -0.04
C ASP A 52 22.96 -26.45 -0.46
N TYR A 53 22.60 -25.48 -1.33
CA TYR A 53 23.43 -24.32 -1.65
C TYR A 53 23.40 -23.24 -0.56
N LEU A 54 22.34 -23.22 0.25
CA LEU A 54 22.17 -22.30 1.37
C LEU A 54 21.81 -23.06 2.65
N PRO A 55 22.40 -22.71 3.81
CA PRO A 55 21.95 -23.20 5.09
C PRO A 55 20.46 -22.90 5.31
N PRO A 56 19.64 -23.85 5.79
CA PRO A 56 18.20 -23.63 5.90
C PRO A 56 17.80 -22.44 6.76
N SER A 57 18.46 -22.26 7.92
CA SER A 57 18.22 -21.12 8.82
C SER A 57 18.40 -19.79 8.09
N LEU A 58 19.53 -19.63 7.38
CA LEU A 58 19.81 -18.42 6.60
C LEU A 58 18.81 -18.22 5.46
N GLY A 59 18.50 -19.27 4.70
CA GLY A 59 17.55 -19.17 3.59
C GLY A 59 16.14 -18.79 4.04
N ILE A 60 15.64 -19.37 5.12
CA ILE A 60 14.32 -19.02 5.67
C ILE A 60 14.34 -17.56 6.16
N THR A 61 15.40 -17.13 6.86
CA THR A 61 15.58 -15.73 7.25
C THR A 61 15.51 -14.76 6.08
N LEU A 62 16.23 -15.05 4.99
CA LEU A 62 16.23 -14.21 3.79
C LEU A 62 14.84 -14.18 3.13
N ALA A 63 14.18 -15.34 3.04
CA ALA A 63 12.83 -15.43 2.51
C ALA A 63 11.83 -14.59 3.34
N LEU A 64 11.87 -14.71 4.67
CA LEU A 64 11.05 -13.91 5.59
C LEU A 64 11.30 -12.41 5.40
N ALA A 65 12.56 -12.00 5.32
CA ALA A 65 12.92 -10.60 5.13
C ALA A 65 12.34 -10.02 3.82
N VAL A 66 12.43 -10.78 2.72
CA VAL A 66 11.85 -10.40 1.41
C VAL A 66 10.32 -10.32 1.48
N VAL A 67 9.67 -11.26 2.17
CA VAL A 67 8.21 -11.26 2.32
C VAL A 67 7.73 -10.06 3.14
N PHE A 68 8.38 -9.75 4.27
CA PHE A 68 8.04 -8.57 5.06
C PHE A 68 8.31 -7.26 4.31
N TRP A 69 9.41 -7.20 3.54
CA TRP A 69 9.66 -6.06 2.67
C TRP A 69 8.52 -5.87 1.66
N GLY A 70 8.09 -6.95 0.99
CA GLY A 70 6.95 -6.93 0.06
C GLY A 70 5.65 -6.44 0.72
N LEU A 71 5.32 -6.92 1.93
CA LEU A 71 4.17 -6.44 2.70
C LEU A 71 4.23 -4.93 2.96
N ASN A 72 5.38 -4.42 3.37
CA ASN A 72 5.57 -2.99 3.64
C ASN A 72 5.40 -2.14 2.37
N VAL A 73 5.92 -2.60 1.24
CA VAL A 73 5.72 -1.93 -0.05
C VAL A 73 4.23 -1.88 -0.41
N ILE A 74 3.48 -2.98 -0.24
CA ILE A 74 2.03 -3.00 -0.50
C ILE A 74 1.27 -2.03 0.42
N ILE A 75 1.62 -1.99 1.71
CA ILE A 75 1.04 -1.05 2.68
C ILE A 75 1.25 0.40 2.21
N ASP A 76 2.47 0.75 1.82
CA ASP A 76 2.82 2.11 1.38
C ASP A 76 2.13 2.49 0.07
N LEU A 77 2.09 1.58 -0.91
CA LEU A 77 1.42 1.82 -2.19
C LEU A 77 -0.09 2.00 -2.02
N ASN A 78 -0.74 1.21 -1.17
CA ASN A 78 -2.17 1.38 -0.85
C ASN A 78 -2.44 2.73 -0.17
N ALA A 79 -1.60 3.11 0.80
CA ALA A 79 -1.73 4.38 1.50
C ALA A 79 -1.55 5.58 0.56
N TRP A 80 -0.55 5.51 -0.31
CA TRP A 80 -0.34 6.52 -1.34
C TRP A 80 -1.54 6.59 -2.30
N HIS A 81 -2.03 5.46 -2.81
CA HIS A 81 -3.19 5.42 -3.70
C HIS A 81 -4.41 6.08 -3.04
N ARG A 82 -4.77 5.67 -1.82
CA ARG A 82 -5.90 6.24 -1.07
C ARG A 82 -5.78 7.74 -0.89
N ARG A 83 -4.58 8.24 -0.56
CA ARG A 83 -4.34 9.69 -0.42
C ARG A 83 -4.61 10.44 -1.72
N ASN A 84 -4.11 9.97 -2.87
CA ASN A 84 -4.40 10.62 -4.15
C ASN A 84 -5.90 10.55 -4.47
N LEU A 85 -6.55 9.41 -4.19
CA LEU A 85 -7.99 9.26 -4.41
C LEU A 85 -8.78 10.28 -3.59
N PHE A 86 -8.40 10.53 -2.34
CA PHE A 86 -9.04 11.54 -1.49
C PHE A 86 -8.91 12.95 -2.08
N PHE A 87 -7.71 13.33 -2.51
CA PHE A 87 -7.51 14.64 -3.16
C PHE A 87 -8.25 14.76 -4.48
N LEU A 88 -8.27 13.68 -5.27
CA LEU A 88 -8.99 13.63 -6.55
C LEU A 88 -10.50 13.81 -6.34
N SER A 89 -11.12 13.02 -5.45
CA SER A 89 -12.55 13.13 -5.17
C SER A 89 -12.92 14.50 -4.59
N LYS A 90 -12.00 15.17 -3.88
CA LYS A 90 -12.23 16.55 -3.42
C LYS A 90 -12.13 17.54 -4.59
N ALA A 91 -11.17 17.36 -5.50
CA ALA A 91 -11.02 18.19 -6.69
C ALA A 91 -12.24 18.08 -7.63
N GLU A 92 -12.79 16.89 -7.80
CA GLU A 92 -13.98 16.63 -8.65
C GLU A 92 -15.21 17.42 -8.21
N ARG A 93 -15.40 17.62 -6.91
CA ARG A 93 -16.51 18.41 -6.36
C ARG A 93 -16.46 19.90 -6.73
N PHE A 94 -15.35 20.40 -7.27
CA PHE A 94 -15.30 21.76 -7.82
C PHE A 94 -15.85 21.86 -9.25
N PHE A 95 -15.99 20.73 -9.94
CA PHE A 95 -16.43 20.70 -11.34
C PHE A 95 -17.77 19.99 -11.53
N LEU A 96 -18.07 18.99 -10.70
CA LEU A 96 -19.29 18.20 -10.79
C LEU A 96 -20.38 18.74 -9.88
N GLN A 97 -21.60 18.73 -10.39
CA GLN A 97 -22.81 18.98 -9.61
C GLN A 97 -23.22 17.70 -8.86
N ASP A 98 -24.06 17.89 -7.84
CA ASP A 98 -24.49 16.78 -6.98
C ASP A 98 -25.32 15.72 -7.72
N ASP A 99 -26.01 16.11 -8.80
CA ASP A 99 -26.81 15.23 -9.67
C ASP A 99 -26.00 14.55 -10.78
N ASP A 100 -24.76 14.99 -11.03
CA ASP A 100 -23.83 14.26 -11.91
C ASP A 100 -23.46 12.90 -11.31
N TYR A 101 -23.46 12.80 -9.97
CA TYR A 101 -23.33 11.53 -9.25
C TYR A 101 -24.65 10.73 -9.32
N GLY A 102 -24.62 9.62 -10.05
CA GLY A 102 -25.76 8.77 -10.37
C GLY A 102 -26.18 8.87 -11.84
N ARG A 103 -25.73 9.93 -12.55
CA ARG A 103 -25.93 10.09 -14.00
C ARG A 103 -24.67 9.79 -14.78
N LEU A 104 -23.58 10.49 -14.46
CA LEU A 104 -22.29 10.37 -15.13
C LEU A 104 -21.36 9.41 -14.38
N LEU A 105 -21.31 9.54 -13.04
CA LEU A 105 -20.45 8.73 -12.18
C LEU A 105 -21.28 7.93 -11.18
N PRO A 106 -20.84 6.74 -10.73
CA PRO A 106 -21.52 6.05 -9.65
C PRO A 106 -21.54 6.89 -8.36
N THR A 107 -22.64 6.84 -7.61
CA THR A 107 -22.80 7.61 -6.36
C THR A 107 -21.73 7.30 -5.31
N ALA A 108 -21.18 6.08 -5.33
CA ALA A 108 -20.07 5.67 -4.46
C ALA A 108 -18.79 6.52 -4.63
N TYR A 109 -18.64 7.25 -5.74
CA TYR A 109 -17.48 8.10 -6.02
C TYR A 109 -17.61 9.48 -5.39
N LYS A 110 -18.81 9.86 -4.90
CA LYS A 110 -19.03 11.13 -4.21
C LYS A 110 -18.17 11.24 -2.97
N ALA A 111 -17.97 10.15 -2.23
CA ALA A 111 -17.07 10.08 -1.08
C ALA A 111 -16.29 8.76 -1.12
N PRO A 112 -14.96 8.80 -1.32
CA PRO A 112 -14.18 7.58 -1.46
C PRO A 112 -14.20 6.77 -0.15
N LYS A 113 -14.22 5.45 -0.27
CA LYS A 113 -14.16 4.55 0.90
C LYS A 113 -12.85 4.79 1.66
N ARG A 114 -12.93 4.82 2.99
CA ARG A 114 -11.74 4.87 3.85
C ARG A 114 -11.00 3.53 3.88
N SER A 115 -11.63 2.42 3.54
CA SER A 115 -11.00 1.10 3.58
C SER A 115 -9.82 0.99 2.62
N TRP A 116 -9.07 -0.10 2.77
CA TRP A 116 -8.11 -0.51 1.77
C TRP A 116 -8.78 -0.74 0.41
N ILE A 117 -8.01 -0.50 -0.65
CA ILE A 117 -8.45 -0.80 -2.00
C ILE A 117 -8.25 -2.29 -2.23
N GLU A 118 -9.28 -2.97 -2.75
CA GLU A 118 -9.35 -4.43 -2.90
C GLU A 118 -8.13 -5.01 -3.63
N PHE A 119 -7.65 -4.31 -4.66
CA PHE A 119 -6.42 -4.67 -5.38
C PHE A 119 -5.23 -4.90 -4.45
N TYR A 120 -4.99 -4.02 -3.48
CA TYR A 120 -3.87 -4.17 -2.54
C TYR A 120 -4.16 -5.19 -1.43
N ILE A 121 -5.44 -5.41 -1.09
CA ILE A 121 -5.84 -6.47 -0.15
C ILE A 121 -5.46 -7.83 -0.72
N ILE A 122 -5.75 -8.09 -2.00
CA ILE A 122 -5.40 -9.35 -2.66
C ILE A 122 -3.88 -9.60 -2.59
N HIS A 123 -3.07 -8.58 -2.86
CA HIS A 123 -1.62 -8.68 -2.79
C HIS A 123 -1.12 -8.89 -1.35
N ALA A 124 -1.69 -8.17 -0.38
CA ALA A 124 -1.35 -8.39 1.03
C ALA A 124 -1.68 -9.83 1.47
N ILE A 125 -2.82 -10.37 1.07
CA ILE A 125 -3.20 -11.77 1.33
C ILE A 125 -2.21 -12.73 0.66
N ALA A 126 -1.80 -12.46 -0.58
CA ALA A 126 -0.81 -13.30 -1.28
C ALA A 126 0.54 -13.32 -0.53
N PHE A 127 1.02 -12.17 -0.05
CA PHE A 127 2.24 -12.10 0.76
C PHE A 127 2.09 -12.76 2.14
N LEU A 128 0.94 -12.65 2.79
CA LEU A 128 0.65 -13.37 4.03
C LEU A 128 0.60 -14.88 3.81
N GLY A 129 0.05 -15.33 2.67
CA GLY A 129 0.11 -16.73 2.25
C GLY A 129 1.54 -17.20 2.02
N LEU A 130 2.36 -16.40 1.34
CA LEU A 130 3.78 -16.70 1.14
C LEU A 130 4.57 -16.73 2.46
N LEU A 131 4.27 -15.82 3.39
CA LEU A 131 4.82 -15.81 4.74
C LEU A 131 4.52 -17.13 5.46
N LEU A 132 3.25 -17.54 5.44
CA LEU A 132 2.81 -18.79 6.06
C LEU A 132 3.55 -19.98 5.44
N LEU A 133 3.66 -20.04 4.10
CA LEU A 133 4.40 -21.10 3.42
C LEU A 133 5.87 -21.15 3.83
N CYS A 134 6.55 -20.01 3.99
CA CYS A 134 7.94 -19.97 4.45
C CYS A 134 8.08 -20.52 5.87
N VAL A 135 7.16 -20.14 6.77
CA VAL A 135 7.14 -20.64 8.16
C VAL A 135 6.87 -22.13 8.20
N LEU A 136 5.88 -22.62 7.46
CA LEU A 136 5.55 -24.06 7.40
C LEU A 136 6.71 -24.86 6.79
N TYR A 137 7.35 -24.34 5.73
CA TYR A 137 8.53 -24.99 5.13
C TYR A 137 9.66 -25.14 6.15
N GLY A 138 9.97 -24.07 6.90
CA GLY A 138 10.94 -24.16 7.99
C GLY A 138 10.56 -25.17 9.06
N ALA A 139 9.29 -25.13 9.49
CA ALA A 139 8.74 -25.96 10.56
C ALA A 139 8.78 -27.46 10.26
N PHE A 140 8.36 -27.84 9.06
CA PHE A 140 8.12 -29.25 8.74
C PHE A 140 9.28 -29.93 8.02
N TYR A 141 10.15 -29.20 7.32
CA TYR A 141 11.09 -29.84 6.38
C TYR A 141 12.57 -29.66 6.68
N LYS A 142 13.00 -28.63 7.42
CA LYS A 142 14.44 -28.34 7.54
C LYS A 142 14.96 -27.94 8.91
N LEU A 143 14.13 -27.44 9.84
CA LEU A 143 14.59 -26.98 11.15
C LEU A 143 14.18 -27.96 12.28
N THR A 144 14.46 -29.25 12.08
CA THR A 144 14.13 -30.34 13.02
C THR A 144 15.24 -30.64 14.03
N GLY A 145 16.39 -29.96 13.95
CA GLY A 145 17.63 -30.36 14.63
C GLY A 145 17.93 -29.66 15.98
N SER A 146 17.76 -28.33 16.07
CA SER A 146 18.06 -27.57 17.30
C SER A 146 17.25 -26.26 17.37
N ILE A 147 17.03 -25.75 18.58
CA ILE A 147 16.44 -24.40 18.79
C ILE A 147 17.32 -23.30 18.19
N GLU A 148 18.63 -23.54 18.09
CA GLU A 148 19.60 -22.59 17.53
C GLU A 148 19.30 -22.27 16.06
N ASP A 149 18.84 -23.27 15.30
CA ASP A 149 18.50 -23.11 13.89
C ASP A 149 17.32 -22.14 13.69
N TRP A 150 16.49 -21.97 14.73
CA TRP A 150 15.31 -21.11 14.72
C TRP A 150 15.57 -19.68 15.19
N LEU A 151 16.66 -19.42 15.91
CA LEU A 151 16.89 -18.11 16.53
C LEU A 151 16.87 -16.98 15.50
N LEU A 152 17.57 -17.17 14.39
CA LEU A 152 17.65 -16.16 13.34
C LEU A 152 16.32 -15.98 12.58
N PRO A 153 15.65 -17.04 12.07
CA PRO A 153 14.32 -16.92 11.47
C PRO A 153 13.28 -16.29 12.40
N LEU A 154 13.26 -16.70 13.67
CA LEU A 154 12.30 -16.20 14.66
C LEU A 154 12.54 -14.72 14.96
N PHE A 155 13.80 -14.32 15.15
CA PHE A 155 14.16 -12.91 15.31
C PHE A 155 13.71 -12.08 14.10
N THR A 156 14.01 -12.54 12.88
CA THR A 156 13.57 -11.88 11.64
C THR A 156 12.06 -11.80 11.54
N PHE A 157 11.34 -12.86 11.93
CA PHE A 157 9.89 -12.87 11.95
C PHE A 157 9.32 -11.82 12.90
N ILE A 158 9.78 -11.82 14.16
CA ILE A 158 9.30 -10.89 15.19
C ILE A 158 9.60 -9.45 14.79
N LEU A 159 10.84 -9.17 14.36
CA LEU A 159 11.25 -7.83 13.94
C LEU A 159 10.47 -7.39 12.70
N GLY A 160 10.35 -8.25 11.69
CA GLY A 160 9.58 -7.98 10.48
C GLY A 160 8.11 -7.70 10.77
N ALA A 161 7.49 -8.50 11.63
CA ALA A 161 6.10 -8.30 12.06
C ALA A 161 5.91 -6.98 12.81
N LEU A 162 6.82 -6.66 13.73
CA LEU A 162 6.79 -5.40 14.48
C LEU A 162 6.91 -4.19 13.55
N LEU A 163 7.91 -4.18 12.65
CA LEU A 163 8.11 -3.10 11.70
C LEU A 163 6.92 -2.94 10.75
N THR A 164 6.38 -4.05 10.25
CA THR A 164 5.19 -4.06 9.39
C THR A 164 3.98 -3.51 10.11
N PHE A 165 3.77 -3.89 11.39
CA PHE A 165 2.67 -3.37 12.19
C PHE A 165 2.82 -1.86 12.44
N ILE A 166 4.02 -1.39 12.80
CA ILE A 166 4.30 0.05 12.99
C ILE A 166 4.01 0.82 11.70
N ASN A 167 4.50 0.33 10.55
CA ASN A 167 4.27 0.97 9.27
C ASN A 167 2.77 1.01 8.94
N PHE A 168 2.06 -0.12 9.06
CA PHE A 168 0.61 -0.19 8.86
C PHE A 168 -0.14 0.84 9.72
N ARG A 169 0.16 0.91 11.03
CA ARG A 169 -0.47 1.87 11.94
C ARG A 169 -0.20 3.31 11.55
N LYS A 170 1.03 3.63 11.15
CA LYS A 170 1.43 4.96 10.69
C LYS A 170 0.66 5.35 9.42
N GLN A 171 0.57 4.45 8.44
CA GLN A 171 -0.14 4.71 7.19
C GLN A 171 -1.65 4.84 7.39
N GLU A 172 -2.27 4.00 8.23
CA GLU A 172 -3.69 4.13 8.55
C GLU A 172 -4.02 5.43 9.30
N ALA A 173 -3.15 5.84 10.24
CA ALA A 173 -3.31 7.11 10.94
C ALA A 173 -3.19 8.31 9.98
N SER A 174 -2.23 8.26 9.04
CA SER A 174 -2.06 9.29 8.02
C SER A 174 -3.27 9.37 7.07
N ALA A 175 -3.76 8.23 6.59
CA ALA A 175 -4.95 8.18 5.74
C ALA A 175 -6.19 8.69 6.46
N ALA A 176 -6.36 8.33 7.74
CA ALA A 176 -7.45 8.82 8.57
C ALA A 176 -7.44 10.35 8.74
N LYS A 177 -6.24 10.90 8.98
CA LYS A 177 -6.04 12.34 9.12
C LYS A 177 -6.44 13.08 7.84
N HIS A 178 -5.90 12.69 6.69
CA HIS A 178 -6.24 13.32 5.41
C HIS A 178 -7.73 13.21 5.08
N PHE A 179 -8.35 12.06 5.37
CA PHE A 179 -9.79 11.91 5.15
C PHE A 179 -10.61 12.89 6.00
N LYS A 180 -10.25 13.05 7.28
CA LYS A 180 -10.92 14.00 8.19
C LYS A 180 -10.77 15.45 7.69
N GLU A 181 -9.54 15.87 7.37
CA GLU A 181 -9.23 17.22 6.88
C GLU A 181 -10.02 17.56 5.60
N LEU A 182 -10.14 16.60 4.67
CA LEU A 182 -10.77 16.86 3.37
C LEU A 182 -12.30 16.76 3.39
N PHE A 183 -12.88 15.92 4.25
CA PHE A 183 -14.31 15.56 4.16
C PHE A 183 -15.13 15.82 5.42
N GLN A 184 -14.51 16.12 6.57
CA GLN A 184 -15.24 16.34 7.84
C GLN A 184 -15.07 17.74 8.41
N GLU A 185 -14.05 18.50 8.01
CA GLU A 185 -13.97 19.92 8.37
C GLU A 185 -15.03 20.72 7.58
N PRO A 186 -15.73 21.68 8.22
CA PRO A 186 -16.73 22.49 7.54
C PRO A 186 -16.06 23.16 6.34
N ALA A 187 -16.72 23.08 5.18
CA ALA A 187 -16.22 23.69 3.96
C ALA A 187 -15.84 25.13 4.26
N ILE A 188 -14.60 25.52 3.92
CA ILE A 188 -14.22 26.93 3.87
C ILE A 188 -15.32 27.63 3.06
N PRO A 189 -16.02 28.62 3.63
CA PRO A 189 -17.11 29.28 2.93
C PRO A 189 -16.60 29.73 1.56
N PRO A 190 -17.42 29.62 0.50
CA PRO A 190 -16.99 30.05 -0.83
C PRO A 190 -16.40 31.44 -0.70
N LEU A 191 -15.12 31.59 -1.07
CA LEU A 191 -14.49 32.89 -1.15
C LEU A 191 -15.20 33.63 -2.27
N LEU A 192 -16.10 34.53 -1.87
CA LEU A 192 -16.80 35.49 -2.73
C LEU A 192 -15.81 36.28 -3.59
#